data_AF-A0A832ZP50-F1
#
_entry.id   AF-A0A832ZP50-F1
#
_cell.length_a   1.000
_cell.length_b   1.000
_cell.length_c   1.000
_cell.angle_alpha   90.00
_cell.angle_beta   90.00
_cell.angle_gamma   90.00
#
_symmetry.space_group_name_H-M   'P 1'
#
loop_
_entity.id
_entity.type
_entity.pdbx_description
1 polymer ?
#
loop_
_entity_poly.entity_id
_entity_poly.type
_entity_poly.pdbx_seq_one_letter_code
_entity_poly.pdbx_strand_id
1 'polypeptide(L)' 'MAWRLRLEAQAVSFTIEKGKVLFLLVRKANGWRIPKGGVEKGEDFPETIVRELWEEVG' A
#
# COMPACT_ATOMS: atom_id res chain seq x y z
N MET A 1 4.33 -20.65 -21.34
CA MET A 1 3.71 -19.57 -20.53
C MET A 1 4.65 -19.29 -19.36
N ALA A 2 5.40 -18.19 -19.41
CA ALA A 2 6.36 -17.84 -18.36
C ALA A 2 5.70 -16.87 -17.37
N TRP A 3 5.63 -17.25 -16.10
CA TRP A 3 5.15 -16.36 -15.04
C TRP A 3 6.22 -15.29 -14.80
N ARG A 4 5.86 -14.02 -14.96
CA ARG A 4 6.71 -12.90 -14.55
C ARG A 4 6.41 -12.59 -13.09
N LEU A 5 7.40 -12.78 -12.23
CA LEU A 5 7.32 -12.33 -10.83
C LEU A 5 7.10 -10.81 -10.83
N ARG A 6 6.03 -10.36 -10.16
CA ARG A 6 5.87 -8.97 -9.72
C ARG A 6 6.04 -8.95 -8.21
N LEU A 7 6.90 -8.06 -7.74
CA LEU A 7 7.01 -7.73 -6.33
C LEU A 7 6.04 -6.59 -6.04
N GLU A 8 5.35 -6.67 -4.91
CA GLU A 8 4.45 -5.63 -4.40
C GLU A 8 4.84 -5.28 -2.97
N ALA A 9 4.60 -4.03 -2.58
CA ALA A 9 4.73 -3.57 -1.20
C ALA A 9 3.39 -3.00 -0.70
N GLN A 10 3.13 -3.15 0.60
CA GLN A 10 1.89 -2.72 1.26
C GLN A 10 2.20 -2.03 2.58
N ALA A 11 1.47 -0.95 2.87
CA ALA A 11 1.57 -0.21 4.12
C ALA A 11 0.22 -0.23 4.86
N VAL A 12 0.22 -0.74 6.10
CA VAL A 12 -0.95 -0.68 6.98
C VAL A 12 -0.78 0.51 7.92
N SER A 13 -1.39 1.63 7.56
CA SER A 13 -1.44 2.81 8.42
C SER A 13 -2.63 2.74 9.36
N PHE A 14 -2.40 2.98 10.65
CA PHE A 14 -3.46 2.98 11.66
C PHE A 14 -3.25 4.07 12.72
N THR A 15 -4.34 4.44 13.38
CA THR A 15 -4.33 5.22 14.63
C THR A 15 -5.22 4.56 15.66
N ILE A 16 -5.07 4.94 16.93
CA ILE A 16 -5.92 4.49 18.03
C ILE A 16 -6.70 5.67 18.56
N GLU A 17 -8.03 5.61 18.43
CA GLU A 17 -8.94 6.64 18.93
C GLU A 17 -10.00 6.03 19.82
N LYS A 18 -10.12 6.53 21.06
CA LYS A 18 -11.14 6.07 22.03
C LYS A 18 -11.15 4.54 22.21
N GLY A 19 -9.97 3.92 22.23
CA GLY A 19 -9.80 2.47 22.36
C GLY A 19 -10.15 1.66 21.10
N LYS A 20 -10.36 2.31 19.96
CA LYS A 20 -10.61 1.66 18.67
C LYS A 20 -9.42 1.87 17.74
N VAL A 21 -9.05 0.82 17.00
CA VAL A 21 -8.07 0.93 15.91
C VAL A 21 -8.78 1.42 14.65
N LEU A 22 -8.30 2.52 14.08
CA LEU A 22 -8.76 3.04 12.80
C LEU A 22 -7.70 2.75 11.76
N PHE A 23 -8.07 2.10 10.66
CA PHE A 23 -7.18 1.81 9.54
C PHE A 23 -7.41 2.79 8.40
N LEU A 24 -6.32 3.18 7.74
CA LEU A 24 -6.40 3.90 6.49
C LEU A 24 -6.58 2.90 5.34
N LEU A 25 -7.70 3.03 4.63
CA LEU A 25 -8.01 2.22 3.45
C LEU A 25 -8.34 3.14 2.27
N VAL A 26 -7.97 2.71 1.07
CA VAL A 26 -8.26 3.41 -0.18
C VAL A 26 -9.47 2.78 -0.84
N ARG A 27 -10.43 3.61 -1.30
CA ARG A 27 -11.59 3.14 -2.07
C ARG A 27 -11.20 2.92 -3.53
N LYS A 28 -11.49 1.74 -4.06
CA LYS A 28 -11.36 1.37 -5.48
C LYS A 28 -12.70 0.81 -5.99
N ALA A 29 -12.77 0.54 -7.30
CA ALA A 29 -14.00 0.04 -7.93
C ALA A 29 -14.53 -1.25 -7.30
N ASN A 30 -13.65 -2.11 -6.79
CA ASN A 30 -13.97 -3.41 -6.19
C ASN A 30 -14.02 -3.41 -4.65
N GLY A 31 -14.02 -2.24 -4.00
CA GLY A 31 -14.14 -2.14 -2.54
C GLY A 31 -13.04 -1.32 -1.90
N TRP A 32 -12.78 -1.60 -0.62
CA TRP A 32 -11.74 -0.96 0.17
C TRP A 32 -10.50 -1.84 0.23
N ARG A 33 -9.31 -1.24 0.16
CA ARG A 33 -8.05 -1.98 0.29
C ARG A 33 -6.99 -1.18 1.04
N ILE A 34 -5.98 -1.90 1.51
CA ILE A 34 -4.74 -1.32 2.03
C ILE A 34 -4.01 -0.59 0.88
N PRO A 35 -3.39 0.58 1.14
CA PRO A 35 -2.50 1.22 0.19
C PRO A 35 -1.39 0.27 -0.29
N LYS A 36 -1.21 0.17 -1.61
CA LYS A 36 -0.26 -0.76 -2.20
C LYS A 36 0.12 -0.41 -3.63
N GLY A 37 1.30 -0.88 -4.01
CA GLY A 37 1.65 -1.03 -5.42
C GLY A 37 2.93 -1.82 -5.65
N GLY A 38 3.40 -1.73 -6.89
CA GLY A 38 4.48 -2.57 -7.40
C GLY A 38 5.84 -1.98 -7.07
N VAL A 39 6.80 -2.84 -6.75
CA VAL A 39 8.21 -2.41 -6.64
C VAL A 39 8.72 -2.08 -8.03
N GLU A 40 9.13 -0.82 -8.25
CA GLU A 40 9.68 -0.39 -9.52
C GLU A 40 11.16 -0.75 -9.68
N LYS A 41 11.68 -0.65 -10.91
CA LYS A 41 13.07 -0.97 -11.18
C LYS A 41 13.97 0.06 -10.49
N GLY A 42 14.77 -0.41 -9.54
CA GLY A 42 15.73 0.42 -8.82
C GLY A 42 15.23 0.88 -7.45
N GLU A 43 14.01 0.52 -7.06
CA GLU A 43 13.50 0.74 -5.71
C GLU A 43 13.78 -0.46 -4.80
N ASP A 44 14.04 -0.18 -3.52
CA ASP A 44 13.85 -1.14 -2.45
C ASP A 44 12.41 -1.11 -1.88
N PHE A 45 12.09 -2.07 -1.01
CA PHE A 45 10.74 -2.16 -0.43
C PHE A 45 10.35 -0.91 0.38
N PRO A 46 11.20 -0.36 1.29
CA PRO A 46 10.92 0.91 1.96
C PRO A 46 10.63 2.08 1.01
N GLU A 47 11.42 2.27 -0.04
CA GLU A 47 11.24 3.33 -1.04
C GLU A 47 9.89 3.18 -1.75
N THR A 48 9.55 1.96 -2.20
CA THR A 48 8.25 1.66 -2.78
C THR A 48 7.10 1.95 -1.80
N ILE A 49 7.23 1.58 -0.51
CA ILE A 49 6.19 1.84 0.49
C ILE A 49 5.95 3.35 0.66
N VAL A 50 7.02 4.14 0.76
CA VAL A 50 6.90 5.60 0.94
C VAL A 50 6.25 6.23 -0.29
N ARG A 51 6.70 5.88 -1.50
CA ARG A 51 6.13 6.40 -2.75
C ARG A 51 4.65 6.04 -2.90
N GLU A 52 4.30 4.76 -2.76
CA GLU A 52 2.93 4.27 -2.93
C GLU A 52 1.98 4.87 -1.88
N LEU A 53 2.44 5.03 -0.64
CA LEU A 53 1.63 5.67 0.39
C LEU A 53 1.36 7.13 0.02
N TRP A 54 2.39 7.89 -0.39
CA TRP A 54 2.23 9.27 -0.83
C TRP A 54 1.28 9.41 -2.04
N GLU A 55 1.40 8.52 -3.03
CA GLU A 55 0.57 8.55 -4.23
C GLU A 55 -0.91 8.22 -3.95
N GLU A 56 -1.20 7.29 -3.04
CA GLU A 56 -2.56 6.81 -2.84
C GLU A 56 -3.34 7.58 -1.76
N VAL A 57 -2.67 8.19 -0.79
CA VAL A 57 -3.32 8.81 0.38
C VAL A 57 -2.79 10.18 0.78
N GLY A 58 -1.75 10.71 0.11
CA GLY A 58 -1.17 12.03 0.42
C GLY A 58 -0.23 11.97 1.60
#